data_AF-W7C5Z6-F1
#
_entry.id   AF-W7C5Z6-F1
#
_cell.length_a   1.000
_cell.length_b   1.000
_cell.length_c   1.000
_cell.angle_alpha   90.00
_cell.angle_beta   90.00
_cell.angle_gamma   90.00
#
_symmetry.space_group_name_H-M   'P 1'
#
loop_
_entity.id
_entity.type
_entity.pdbx_description
1 polymer ?
#
loop_
_entity_poly.entity_id
_entity_poly.type
_entity_poly.pdbx_seq_one_letter_code
_entity_poly.pdbx_strand_id
1 'polypeptide(L)' 'MLVDDIYTTGATLHLAAEALVKAGAKSVVSLTVFR' A
#
# COMPACT_ATOMS: atom_id res chain seq x y z
N MET A 1 0.34 -5.81 5.02
CA MET A 1 -0.60 -4.73 5.37
C MET A 1 0.17 -3.42 5.27
N LEU A 2 -0.38 -2.44 4.57
CA LEU A 2 0.17 -1.09 4.43
C LEU A 2 -0.69 -0.13 5.25
N VAL A 3 -0.06 0.79 5.96
CA VAL A 3 -0.74 1.83 6.74
C VAL A 3 -0.13 3.16 6.32
N ASP A 4 -0.98 4.10 5.92
CA ASP A 4 -0.60 5.43 5.48
C ASP A 4 -1.60 6.45 6.05
N ASP A 5 -1.19 7.70 6.24
CA ASP A 5 -2.06 8.70 6.85
C ASP A 5 -3.05 9.29 5.84
N ILE A 6 -2.61 9.55 4.60
CA ILE A 6 -3.42 10.16 3.55
C ILE A 6 -3.26 9.47 2.19
N TYR A 7 -4.40 9.03 1.63
CA TYR A 7 -4.47 8.54 0.26
C TYR A 7 -4.60 9.72 -0.70
N THR A 8 -3.64 9.92 -1.60
CA THR A 8 -3.74 10.94 -2.66
C THR A 8 -3.91 10.30 -4.04
N THR A 9 -2.85 10.24 -4.85
CA THR A 9 -2.86 9.59 -6.17
C THR A 9 -2.71 8.07 -6.07
N GLY A 10 -2.39 7.56 -4.87
CA GLY A 10 -2.16 6.13 -4.63
C GLY A 10 -0.82 5.61 -5.14
N ALA A 11 0.02 6.44 -5.76
CA ALA A 11 1.30 6.01 -6.32
C ALA A 11 2.22 5.38 -5.27
N THR A 12 2.31 5.99 -4.08
CA THR A 12 3.12 5.49 -2.97
C THR A 12 2.65 4.12 -2.49
N LEU A 13 1.35 3.97 -2.23
CA LEU A 13 0.75 2.70 -1.79
C LEU A 13 0.88 1.61 -2.87
N HIS A 14 0.78 1.98 -4.14
CA HIS A 14 0.95 1.07 -5.26
C HIS A 14 2.38 0.51 -5.32
N LEU A 15 3.40 1.37 -5.27
CA LEU A 15 4.80 0.95 -5.28
C LEU A 15 5.15 0.10 -4.05
N ALA A 16 4.63 0.48 -2.87
CA ALA A 16 4.81 -0.29 -1.65
C ALA A 16 4.14 -1.67 -1.74
N ALA A 17 2.95 -1.75 -2.33
CA ALA A 17 2.26 -3.02 -2.55
C ALA A 17 3.02 -3.92 -3.53
N GLU A 18 3.54 -3.37 -4.63
CA GLU A 18 4.40 -4.13 -5.55
C GLU A 18 5.66 -4.67 -4.86
N ALA A 19 6.32 -3.86 -4.03
CA ALA A 19 7.51 -4.28 -3.30
C ALA A 19 7.21 -5.45 -2.36
N LEU A 20 6.06 -5.41 -1.66
CA LEU A 20 5.61 -6.49 -0.79
C LEU A 20 5.26 -7.76 -1.57
N VAL A 21 4.61 -7.65 -2.73
CA VAL A 21 4.31 -8.80 -3.59
C VAL A 21 5.60 -9.42 -4.13
N LYS A 22 6.56 -8.61 -4.58
CA LYS A 22 7.89 -9.06 -5.01
C LYS A 22 8.67 -9.75 -3.88
N ALA A 23 8.44 -9.36 -2.63
CA ALA A 23 8.98 -10.02 -1.44
C ALA A 23 8.23 -11.31 -1.04
N GLY A 24 7.20 -11.72 -1.78
CA GLY A 24 6.46 -12.97 -1.54
C GLY A 24 5.14 -12.82 -0.78
N ALA A 25 4.63 -11.58 -0.60
CA ALA A 25 3.32 -11.39 0.00
C ALA A 25 2.21 -11.95 -0.91
N LYS A 26 1.39 -12.87 -0.40
CA LYS A 26 0.24 -13.44 -1.12
C LYS A 26 -0.89 -12.43 -1.37
N SER A 27 -1.03 -11.45 -0.50
CA SER A 27 -2.04 -10.40 -0.58
C SER A 27 -1.57 -9.18 0.18
N VAL A 28 -1.89 -7.99 -0.34
CA VAL A 28 -1.59 -6.70 0.28
C VAL A 28 -2.90 -5.94 0.43
N VAL A 29 -3.15 -5.49 1.65
CA VAL A 29 -4.27 -4.60 2.00
C VAL A 29 -3.70 -3.29 2.54
N SER A 30 -4.36 -2.18 2.21
CA SER A 30 -4.00 -0.84 2.70
C SER A 30 -5.10 -0.28 3.61
N LEU A 31 -4.67 0.46 4.64
CA LEU A 31 -5.52 1.26 5.51
C LEU A 31 -5.02 2.70 5.47
N THR A 32 -5.92 3.64 5.20
CA THR A 32 -5.63 5.08 5.19
C THR A 32 -6.59 5.85 6.07
N VAL A 33 -6.10 6.89 6.74
CA VAL A 33 -6.92 7.70 7.66
C VAL A 33 -7.74 8.73 6.88
N PHE A 34 -7.13 9.33 5.86
CA PHE A 34 -7.75 10.35 5.00
C PHE A 34 -7.61 9.98 3.51
N ARG A 35 -8.50 10.51 2.67
CA ARG A 35 -8.51 10.31 1.20
C ARG A 35 -8.82 11.62 0.48
#